data_AF-A0A661FX66-F1
#
_entry.id   AF-A0A661FX66-F1
#
_cell.length_a   1.000
_cell.length_b   1.000
_cell.length_c   1.000
_cell.angle_alpha   90.00
_cell.angle_beta   90.00
_cell.angle_gamma   90.00
#
_symmetry.space_group_name_H-M   'P 1'
#
loop_
_entity.id
_entity.type
_entity.pdbx_description
1 polymer ?
#
loop_
_entity_poly.entity_id
_entity_poly.type
_entity_poly.pdbx_seq_one_letter_code
_entity_poly.pdbx_strand_id
1 'polypeptide(L)'
;MKTIEIRGARTHNLKNLSLSLPRDKLIVFTGLSGSGKSSLAFDTIYAEGQRRYVESLSAYARQFLSMMEKPDVDHIEGLSPAISIEQKSTSHNPRSTVGTVTEIYDYLRLLFARAGIPRCPDHGVTLEAQTVSQMVDQVLALPEGTRLMLLAPIVTDRKGEHVQLMQDLQAQGCLRARINGEVCELDDPPSLDLRRKHNIDAVVDRFKIKPDMKQRLAESFETALRLADGVARIAFMDDQDQEELLFSDRFACNICGYSLAELEPRLFSFNNPSGACPDCDGLGVKQFFDPERVIVNSELSLAGGAIRG
;
A
#
# COMPACT_ATOMS: atom_id res chain seq x y z
N MET A 1 12.15 31.83 34.05
CA MET A 1 11.87 33.28 33.88
C MET A 1 10.39 33.47 33.59
N LYS A 2 9.78 34.55 34.11
CA LYS A 2 8.32 34.81 33.95
C LYS A 2 7.99 35.67 32.71
N THR A 3 8.99 36.21 32.04
CA THR A 3 8.84 37.14 30.91
C THR A 3 9.79 36.77 29.77
N ILE A 4 9.42 37.17 28.56
CA ILE A 4 10.29 37.20 27.38
C ILE A 4 10.77 38.64 27.23
N GLU A 5 12.07 38.87 27.32
CA GLU A 5 12.65 40.21 27.21
C GLU A 5 13.28 40.40 25.84
N ILE A 6 12.94 41.50 25.17
CA ILE A 6 13.45 41.87 23.86
C ILE A 6 14.07 43.26 24.02
N ARG A 7 15.35 43.40 23.65
CA ARG A 7 16.10 44.65 23.73
C ARG A 7 16.64 45.03 22.35
N GLY A 8 16.35 46.25 21.93
CA GLY A 8 16.90 46.85 20.73
C GLY A 8 16.56 46.14 19.42
N ALA A 9 15.30 45.72 19.23
CA ALA A 9 14.86 45.14 17.97
C ALA A 9 14.79 46.21 16.86
N ARG A 10 15.45 45.92 15.73
CA ARG A 10 15.63 46.83 14.58
C ARG A 10 15.33 46.17 13.23
N THR A 11 14.82 44.93 13.22
CA THR A 11 14.43 44.22 12.00
C THR A 11 13.43 45.04 11.17
N HIS A 12 13.73 45.23 9.88
CA HIS A 12 12.96 46.06 8.95
C HIS A 12 12.76 47.52 9.40
N ASN A 13 11.54 47.89 9.80
CA ASN A 13 11.19 49.27 10.17
C ASN A 13 11.06 49.48 11.69
N LEU A 14 11.50 48.50 12.50
CA LEU A 14 11.52 48.61 13.96
C LEU A 14 12.55 49.65 14.40
N LYS A 15 12.16 50.55 15.31
CA LYS A 15 12.99 51.68 15.76
C LYS A 15 13.63 51.39 17.11
N ASN A 16 14.58 50.46 17.16
CA ASN A 16 15.30 50.08 18.38
C ASN A 16 14.38 49.72 19.55
N LEU A 17 13.35 48.92 19.27
CA LEU A 17 12.27 48.63 20.19
C LEU A 17 12.73 47.71 21.33
N SER A 18 12.38 48.05 22.57
CA SER A 18 12.58 47.19 23.73
C SER A 18 11.25 46.94 24.43
N LEU A 19 10.95 45.66 24.71
CA LEU A 19 9.70 45.28 25.37
C LEU A 19 9.88 44.02 26.23
N SER A 20 8.99 43.86 27.22
CA SER A 20 8.91 42.67 28.06
C SER A 20 7.52 42.07 27.93
N LEU A 21 7.44 40.82 27.47
CA LEU A 21 6.18 40.10 27.26
C LEU A 21 5.96 39.09 28.40
N PRO A 22 4.74 38.96 28.95
CA PRO A 22 4.45 37.94 29.95
C PRO A 22 4.44 36.56 29.29
N ARG A 23 5.21 35.62 29.84
CA ARG A 23 5.25 34.23 29.34
C ARG A 23 3.95 33.49 29.72
N ASP A 24 3.61 32.44 28.97
CA ASP A 24 2.44 31.58 29.21
C ASP A 24 1.10 32.34 29.16
N LYS A 25 1.04 33.39 28.33
CA LYS A 25 -0.16 34.18 28.06
C LYS A 25 -0.42 34.25 26.56
N LEU A 26 -1.69 34.42 26.20
CA LEU A 26 -2.07 34.79 24.85
C LEU A 26 -1.74 36.27 24.63
N ILE A 27 -0.71 36.53 23.82
CA ILE A 27 -0.26 37.88 23.48
C ILE A 27 -0.78 38.21 22.08
N VAL A 28 -1.43 39.36 21.95
CA VAL A 28 -1.96 39.85 20.67
C VAL A 28 -1.19 41.10 20.25
N PHE A 29 -0.54 41.04 19.09
CA PHE A 29 0.10 42.20 18.47
C PHE A 29 -0.91 42.89 17.55
N THR A 30 -1.18 44.18 17.80
CA THR A 30 -2.16 44.97 17.05
C THR A 30 -1.56 46.31 16.60
N GLY A 31 -2.18 46.94 15.61
CA GLY A 31 -1.71 48.19 14.98
C GLY A 31 -1.94 48.25 13.48
N LEU A 32 -1.76 49.44 12.90
CA LEU A 32 -1.98 49.72 11.47
C LEU A 32 -1.15 48.82 10.53
N SER A 33 -1.62 48.58 9.32
CA SER A 33 -0.82 47.86 8.31
C SER A 33 0.55 48.53 8.12
N GLY A 34 1.62 47.74 8.04
CA GLY A 34 2.99 48.25 7.97
C GLY A 34 3.59 48.77 9.28
N SER A 35 2.90 48.70 10.43
CA SER A 35 3.42 49.19 11.71
C SER A 35 4.56 48.37 12.33
N GLY A 36 5.09 47.35 11.63
CA GLY A 36 6.16 46.48 12.13
C GLY A 36 5.70 45.28 12.98
N LYS A 37 4.40 44.94 13.00
CA LYS A 37 3.87 43.78 13.74
C LYS A 37 4.51 42.47 13.28
N SER A 38 4.49 42.22 11.97
CA SER A 38 5.06 41.00 11.38
C SER A 38 6.57 40.97 11.56
N SER A 39 7.23 42.13 11.42
CA SER A 39 8.67 42.28 11.66
C SER A 39 9.05 41.88 13.06
N LEU A 40 8.29 42.30 14.08
CA LEU A 40 8.56 41.90 15.46
C LEU A 40 8.19 40.44 15.74
N ALA A 41 7.00 39.99 15.31
CA ALA A 41 6.49 38.66 15.64
C ALA A 41 7.19 37.53 14.87
N PHE A 42 7.29 37.66 13.55
CA PHE A 42 7.83 36.63 12.67
C PHE A 42 9.34 36.83 12.43
N ASP A 43 9.71 38.02 11.96
CA ASP A 43 11.09 38.27 11.49
C ASP A 43 12.08 38.47 12.64
N THR A 44 11.62 38.79 13.86
CA THR A 44 12.48 38.89 15.06
C THR A 44 12.25 37.73 16.04
N ILE A 45 11.07 37.64 16.67
CA ILE A 45 10.81 36.70 17.78
C ILE A 45 10.82 35.25 17.30
N TYR A 46 10.01 34.93 16.29
CA TYR A 46 9.96 33.57 15.73
C TYR A 46 11.29 33.17 15.10
N ALA A 47 11.88 34.04 14.27
CA ALA A 47 13.16 33.78 13.61
C ALA A 47 14.27 33.45 14.64
N GLU A 48 14.40 34.25 15.71
CA GLU A 48 15.39 33.99 16.75
C GLU A 48 15.07 32.72 17.57
N GLY A 49 13.78 32.44 17.82
CA GLY A 49 13.34 31.25 18.54
C GLY A 49 13.62 29.97 17.77
N GLN A 50 13.35 29.97 16.46
CA GLN A 50 13.66 28.88 15.56
C GLN A 50 15.18 28.69 15.42
N ARG A 51 15.93 29.78 15.17
CA ARG A 51 17.40 29.73 15.03
C ARG A 51 18.06 29.08 16.23
N ARG A 52 17.76 29.56 17.46
CA ARG A 52 18.33 29.01 18.69
C ARG A 52 18.01 27.54 18.89
N TYR A 53 16.79 27.13 18.54
CA TYR A 53 16.39 25.72 18.63
C TYR A 53 17.17 24.85 17.64
N VAL A 54 17.25 25.24 16.36
CA VAL A 54 17.95 24.46 15.34
C VAL A 54 19.47 24.42 15.59
N GLU A 55 20.07 25.48 16.14
CA GLU A 55 21.49 25.51 16.54
C GLU A 55 21.83 24.48 17.62
N SER A 56 20.83 24.04 18.40
CA SER A 56 20.98 23.03 19.44
C SER A 56 20.88 21.59 18.92
N LEU A 57 20.33 21.37 17.71
CA LEU A 57 20.02 20.03 17.20
C LEU A 57 21.26 19.24 16.77
N SER A 58 22.19 19.87 16.04
CA SER A 58 23.45 19.21 15.65
C SER A 58 24.56 20.21 15.31
N ALA A 59 25.81 19.78 15.45
CA ALA A 59 26.97 20.58 15.05
C ALA A 59 26.98 20.87 13.53
N TYR A 60 26.46 19.94 12.73
CA TYR A 60 26.29 20.10 11.28
C TYR A 60 25.22 21.13 10.93
N ALA A 61 24.07 21.14 11.62
CA ALA A 61 23.01 22.12 11.40
C ALA A 61 23.49 23.56 11.61
N ARG A 62 24.41 23.79 12.56
CA ARG A 62 25.03 25.11 12.78
C ARG A 62 25.75 25.65 11.54
N GLN A 63 26.34 24.78 10.71
CA GLN A 63 27.03 25.19 9.48
C GLN A 63 26.06 25.68 8.39
N PHE A 64 24.79 25.25 8.43
CA PHE A 64 23.76 25.70 7.48
C PHE A 64 22.99 26.92 7.99
N LEU A 65 22.85 27.05 9.31
CA LEU A 65 22.19 28.20 9.95
C LEU A 65 23.00 29.50 9.85
N SER A 66 24.32 29.42 9.67
CA SER A 66 25.15 30.60 9.40
C SER A 66 24.83 31.26 8.05
N MET A 67 24.05 30.61 7.18
CA MET A 67 23.49 31.20 5.95
C MET A 67 22.14 31.89 6.16
N MET A 68 21.48 31.71 7.30
CA MET A 68 20.23 32.40 7.63
C MET A 68 20.54 33.78 8.21
N GLU A 69 19.87 34.80 7.70
CA GLU A 69 20.05 36.17 8.17
C GLU A 69 19.62 36.27 9.64
N LYS A 70 20.56 36.62 10.53
CA LYS A 70 20.26 36.80 11.95
C LYS A 70 19.41 38.06 12.11
N PRO A 71 18.30 38.02 12.85
CA PRO A 71 17.50 39.22 13.10
C PRO A 71 18.33 40.29 13.81
N ASP A 72 18.20 41.54 13.35
CA ASP A 72 18.83 42.69 14.00
C ASP A 72 18.15 43.01 15.35
N VAL A 73 18.72 42.46 16.42
CA VAL A 73 18.30 42.66 17.80
C VAL A 73 19.52 42.55 18.73
N ASP A 74 19.59 43.40 19.76
CA ASP A 74 20.71 43.40 20.70
C ASP A 74 20.68 42.17 21.60
N HIS A 75 19.51 41.91 22.20
CA HIS A 75 19.35 40.81 23.14
C HIS A 75 17.90 40.33 23.20
N ILE A 76 17.73 39.01 23.24
CA ILE A 76 16.44 38.38 23.59
C ILE A 76 16.68 37.32 24.65
N GLU A 77 15.93 37.38 25.75
CA GLU A 77 15.97 36.44 26.86
C GLU A 77 14.62 35.81 27.12
N GLY A 78 14.60 34.61 27.72
CA GLY A 78 13.37 33.92 28.09
C GLY A 78 12.57 33.32 26.92
N LEU A 79 13.13 33.32 25.71
CA LEU A 79 12.49 32.81 24.49
C LEU A 79 12.42 31.27 24.48
N SER A 80 11.29 30.73 24.02
CA SER A 80 11.08 29.28 23.83
C SER A 80 11.32 28.90 22.37
N PRO A 81 11.50 27.61 22.04
CA PRO A 81 11.39 27.14 20.66
C PRO A 81 10.07 27.65 20.06
N ALA A 82 10.17 28.32 18.92
CA ALA A 82 9.04 29.02 18.30
C ALA A 82 8.54 28.24 17.08
N ILE A 83 7.22 28.23 16.90
CA ILE A 83 6.54 27.66 15.74
C ILE A 83 5.70 28.76 15.11
N SER A 84 5.84 28.96 13.80
CA SER A 84 5.01 29.88 13.04
C SER A 84 3.83 29.12 12.43
N ILE A 85 2.63 29.67 12.59
CA ILE A 85 1.41 29.19 11.93
C ILE A 85 0.92 30.33 11.06
N GLU A 86 1.26 30.27 9.78
CA GLU A 86 0.93 31.28 8.77
C GLU A 86 -0.07 30.74 7.75
N GLN A 87 -0.86 31.64 7.15
CA GLN A 87 -1.69 31.34 5.98
C GLN A 87 -0.86 31.38 4.68
N LYS A 88 0.38 30.86 4.69
CA LYS A 88 1.14 30.70 3.45
C LYS A 88 0.46 29.61 2.62
N SER A 89 0.26 29.87 1.32
CA SER A 89 -0.28 28.89 0.39
C SER A 89 0.56 27.61 0.46
N THR A 90 -0.02 26.54 1.00
CA THR A 90 0.59 25.22 0.98
C THR A 90 0.87 24.86 -0.47
N SER A 91 2.07 24.36 -0.76
CA SER A 91 2.47 23.87 -2.08
C SER A 91 1.35 23.01 -2.69
N HIS A 92 0.93 23.33 -3.91
CA HIS A 92 -0.05 22.56 -4.68
C HIS A 92 0.60 21.29 -5.21
N ASN A 93 0.94 20.36 -4.32
CA ASN A 93 1.31 19.01 -4.71
C ASN A 93 0.00 18.22 -4.93
N PRO A 94 -0.28 17.73 -6.15
CA PRO A 94 -1.52 16.99 -6.44
C PRO A 94 -1.66 15.69 -5.65
N ARG A 95 -0.56 15.19 -5.07
CA ARG A 95 -0.54 14.01 -4.20
C ARG A 95 -0.66 14.34 -2.70
N SER A 96 -0.78 15.62 -2.35
CA SER A 96 -1.01 16.03 -0.96
C SER A 96 -2.51 16.22 -0.75
N THR A 97 -3.07 15.49 0.20
CA THR A 97 -4.46 15.57 0.61
C THR A 97 -4.56 16.02 2.06
N VAL A 98 -5.77 16.35 2.52
CA VAL A 98 -6.02 16.63 3.95
C VAL A 98 -5.54 15.46 4.81
N GLY A 99 -5.77 14.22 4.37
CA GLY A 99 -5.39 13.02 5.10
C GLY A 99 -3.87 12.84 5.23
N THR A 100 -3.10 13.21 4.21
CA THR A 100 -1.63 13.13 4.28
C THR A 100 -1.03 14.27 5.11
N VAL A 101 -1.59 15.48 5.02
CA VAL A 101 -1.11 16.65 5.80
C VAL A 101 -1.39 16.48 7.30
N THR A 102 -2.50 15.84 7.65
CA THR A 102 -2.88 15.58 9.05
C THR A 102 -2.36 14.25 9.58
N GLU A 103 -1.64 13.48 8.76
CA GLU A 103 -1.20 12.10 9.04
C GLU A 103 -2.32 11.10 9.35
N ILE A 104 -3.60 11.50 9.30
CA ILE A 104 -4.76 10.62 9.51
C ILE A 104 -4.73 9.47 8.50
N TYR A 105 -4.34 9.75 7.25
CA TYR A 105 -4.24 8.73 6.22
C TYR A 105 -3.20 7.66 6.59
N ASP A 106 -2.12 8.04 7.26
CA ASP A 106 -1.07 7.10 7.67
C ASP A 106 -1.59 6.09 8.70
N TYR A 107 -2.42 6.56 9.64
CA TYR A 107 -3.13 5.69 10.57
C TYR A 107 -4.18 4.82 9.87
N LEU A 108 -4.89 5.35 8.88
CA LEU A 108 -5.83 4.54 8.09
C LEU A 108 -5.10 3.40 7.37
N ARG A 109 -3.95 3.67 6.74
CA ARG A 109 -3.14 2.61 6.10
C ARG A 109 -2.75 1.51 7.09
N LEU A 110 -2.35 1.89 8.29
CA LEU A 110 -2.02 0.93 9.35
C LEU A 110 -3.26 0.12 9.77
N LEU A 111 -4.40 0.78 9.95
CA LEU A 111 -5.66 0.14 10.32
C LEU A 111 -6.08 -0.90 9.27
N PHE A 112 -6.07 -0.52 7.99
CA PHE A 112 -6.43 -1.43 6.90
C PHE A 112 -5.44 -2.58 6.73
N ALA A 113 -4.15 -2.36 6.96
CA ALA A 113 -3.15 -3.42 6.93
C ALA A 113 -3.33 -4.44 8.08
N ARG A 114 -3.70 -3.98 9.27
CA ARG A 114 -3.75 -4.82 10.48
C ARG A 114 -5.11 -5.47 10.73
N ALA A 115 -6.19 -4.78 10.39
CA ALA A 115 -7.56 -5.20 10.69
C ALA A 115 -8.43 -5.35 9.42
N GLY A 116 -7.89 -5.04 8.25
CA GLY A 116 -8.60 -5.21 6.99
C GLY A 116 -8.77 -6.68 6.64
N ILE A 117 -9.97 -7.04 6.20
CA ILE A 117 -10.28 -8.37 5.68
C ILE A 117 -10.25 -8.26 4.14
N PRO A 118 -9.22 -8.80 3.47
CA PRO A 118 -9.12 -8.69 2.02
C PRO A 118 -10.22 -9.51 1.34
N ARG A 119 -10.73 -9.01 0.21
CA ARG A 119 -11.80 -9.66 -0.54
C ARG A 119 -11.46 -9.75 -2.02
N CYS A 120 -11.93 -10.81 -2.66
CA CYS A 120 -11.84 -10.93 -4.11
C CYS A 120 -12.68 -9.81 -4.77
N PRO A 121 -12.12 -9.01 -5.69
CA PRO A 121 -12.86 -7.94 -6.37
C PRO A 121 -14.00 -8.48 -7.24
N ASP A 122 -13.86 -9.67 -7.83
CA ASP A 122 -14.86 -10.26 -8.73
C ASP A 122 -15.93 -11.06 -7.98
N HIS A 123 -15.54 -11.85 -6.97
CA HIS A 123 -16.43 -12.81 -6.29
C HIS A 123 -16.88 -12.35 -4.89
N GLY A 124 -16.22 -11.34 -4.30
CA GLY A 124 -16.56 -10.81 -2.98
C GLY A 124 -16.24 -11.73 -1.78
N VAL A 125 -15.70 -12.92 -2.02
CA VAL A 125 -15.27 -13.87 -0.98
C VAL A 125 -14.09 -13.35 -0.18
N THR A 126 -13.99 -13.76 1.08
CA THR A 126 -12.83 -13.43 1.92
C THR A 126 -11.59 -14.14 1.40
N LEU A 127 -10.50 -13.39 1.31
CA LEU A 127 -9.19 -13.95 1.02
C LEU A 127 -8.58 -14.26 2.38
N GLU A 128 -8.32 -15.53 2.65
CA GLU A 128 -7.74 -15.96 3.92
C GLU A 128 -6.49 -16.78 3.63
N ALA A 129 -5.36 -16.36 4.22
CA ALA A 129 -4.16 -17.17 4.24
C ALA A 129 -4.30 -18.21 5.35
N GLN A 130 -4.07 -19.47 5.04
CA GLN A 130 -4.09 -20.56 6.00
C GLN A 130 -2.68 -21.08 6.22
N THR A 131 -2.36 -21.43 7.46
CA THR A 131 -1.12 -22.15 7.77
C THR A 131 -1.25 -23.61 7.38
N VAL A 132 -0.15 -24.27 7.03
CA VAL A 132 -0.15 -25.71 6.73
C VAL A 132 -0.80 -26.52 7.85
N SER A 133 -0.59 -26.17 9.13
CA SER A 133 -1.27 -26.86 10.24
C SER A 133 -2.79 -26.74 10.17
N GLN A 134 -3.32 -25.55 9.84
CA GLN A 134 -4.77 -25.36 9.68
C GLN A 134 -5.32 -26.17 8.50
N MET A 135 -4.60 -26.20 7.37
CA MET A 135 -4.98 -27.00 6.20
C MET A 135 -5.05 -28.49 6.56
N VAL A 136 -4.03 -28.99 7.25
CA VAL A 136 -3.95 -30.39 7.71
C VAL A 136 -5.07 -30.71 8.69
N ASP A 137 -5.31 -29.84 9.67
CA ASP A 137 -6.37 -30.04 10.67
C ASP A 137 -7.77 -30.04 10.01
N GLN A 138 -8.01 -29.21 8.99
CA GLN A 138 -9.25 -29.20 8.21
C GLN A 138 -9.44 -30.48 7.40
N VAL A 139 -8.38 -31.01 6.77
CA VAL A 139 -8.45 -32.30 6.05
C VAL A 139 -8.66 -33.48 7.01
N LEU A 140 -8.01 -33.48 8.18
CA LEU A 140 -8.17 -34.53 9.19
C LEU A 140 -9.56 -34.51 9.87
N ALA A 141 -10.30 -33.41 9.77
CA ALA A 141 -11.68 -33.31 10.28
C ALA A 141 -12.72 -34.02 9.39
N LEU A 142 -12.36 -34.41 8.16
CA LEU A 142 -13.21 -35.18 7.26
C LEU A 142 -13.37 -36.65 7.76
N PRO A 143 -14.40 -37.39 7.30
CA PRO A 143 -14.67 -38.73 7.79
C PRO A 143 -13.50 -39.71 7.64
N GLU A 144 -13.26 -40.52 8.66
CA GLU A 144 -12.19 -41.53 8.61
C GLU A 144 -12.44 -42.49 7.45
N GLY A 145 -11.40 -42.72 6.66
CA GLY A 145 -11.45 -43.61 5.52
C GLY A 145 -11.88 -43.00 4.18
N THR A 146 -12.17 -41.70 4.11
CA THR A 146 -12.32 -41.00 2.83
C THR A 146 -11.01 -41.06 2.03
N ARG A 147 -11.09 -41.35 0.74
CA ARG A 147 -9.94 -41.35 -0.18
C ARG A 147 -9.81 -40.01 -0.86
N LEU A 148 -8.66 -39.38 -0.67
CA LEU A 148 -8.36 -38.04 -1.13
C LEU A 148 -7.08 -38.01 -1.95
N MET A 149 -7.00 -37.00 -2.80
CA MET A 149 -5.84 -36.68 -3.62
C MET A 149 -5.46 -35.22 -3.41
N LEU A 150 -4.22 -34.99 -2.97
CA LEU A 150 -3.64 -33.67 -2.84
C LEU A 150 -2.99 -33.27 -4.17
N LEU A 151 -3.38 -32.10 -4.64
CA LEU A 151 -3.10 -31.58 -5.95
C LEU A 151 -2.43 -30.21 -5.85
N ALA A 152 -1.40 -29.98 -6.66
CA ALA A 152 -0.79 -28.68 -6.86
C ALA A 152 -1.29 -28.11 -8.21
N PRO A 153 -2.19 -27.11 -8.21
CA PRO A 153 -2.77 -26.56 -9.45
C PRO A 153 -1.79 -25.61 -10.15
N ILE A 154 -0.97 -26.14 -11.06
CA ILE A 154 0.12 -25.39 -11.69
C ILE A 154 -0.40 -24.57 -12.88
N VAL A 155 -1.35 -25.12 -13.63
CA VAL A 155 -1.98 -24.44 -14.78
C VAL A 155 -3.49 -24.43 -14.59
N THR A 156 -4.08 -23.24 -14.59
CA THR A 156 -5.54 -23.06 -14.56
C THR A 156 -5.96 -22.18 -15.74
N ASP A 157 -6.83 -22.72 -16.60
CA ASP A 157 -7.48 -22.06 -17.74
C ASP A 157 -6.53 -21.35 -18.72
N ARG A 158 -5.34 -21.93 -18.98
CA ARG A 158 -4.34 -21.37 -19.90
C ARG A 158 -4.20 -22.19 -21.18
N LYS A 159 -4.05 -21.49 -22.31
CA LYS A 159 -3.76 -22.12 -23.61
C LYS A 159 -2.30 -22.53 -23.70
N GLY A 160 -2.03 -23.65 -24.37
CA GLY A 160 -0.67 -24.14 -24.60
C GLY A 160 -0.57 -25.66 -24.60
N GLU A 161 0.50 -26.18 -25.19
CA GLU A 161 0.78 -27.63 -25.19
C GLU A 161 1.44 -28.09 -23.87
N HIS A 162 2.05 -27.15 -23.11
CA HIS A 162 2.65 -27.37 -21.78
C HIS A 162 3.65 -28.55 -21.68
N VAL A 163 4.25 -28.99 -22.79
CA VAL A 163 5.16 -30.14 -22.84
C VAL A 163 6.36 -29.95 -21.91
N GLN A 164 6.98 -28.78 -21.94
CA GLN A 164 8.15 -28.47 -21.10
C GLN A 164 7.78 -28.49 -19.60
N LEU A 165 6.59 -27.99 -19.25
CA LEU A 165 6.09 -28.00 -17.88
C LEU A 165 5.86 -29.43 -17.37
N MET A 166 5.36 -30.34 -18.21
CA MET A 166 5.20 -31.74 -17.84
C MET A 166 6.55 -32.43 -17.62
N GLN A 167 7.55 -32.12 -18.45
CA GLN A 167 8.93 -32.61 -18.26
C GLN A 167 9.56 -32.07 -16.97
N ASP A 168 9.35 -30.78 -16.67
CA ASP A 168 9.85 -30.16 -15.44
C ASP A 168 9.24 -30.81 -14.20
N LEU A 169 7.94 -31.14 -14.23
CA LEU A 169 7.27 -31.84 -13.13
C LEU A 169 7.79 -33.25 -12.93
N GLN A 170 8.03 -33.98 -14.02
CA GLN A 170 8.63 -35.29 -13.99
C GLN A 170 10.05 -35.22 -13.39
N ALA A 171 10.85 -34.24 -13.79
CA ALA A 171 12.20 -34.02 -13.26
C ALA A 171 12.20 -33.64 -11.77
N GLN A 172 11.13 -33.00 -11.29
CA GLN A 172 10.91 -32.70 -9.87
C GLN A 172 10.35 -33.89 -9.07
N GLY A 173 10.18 -35.06 -9.71
CA GLY A 173 9.78 -36.31 -9.06
C GLY A 173 8.26 -36.54 -9.01
N CYS A 174 7.45 -35.73 -9.72
CA CYS A 174 6.04 -36.01 -9.87
C CYS A 174 5.83 -37.18 -10.85
N LEU A 175 5.11 -38.22 -10.42
CA LEU A 175 4.80 -39.37 -11.27
C LEU A 175 3.50 -39.20 -12.07
N ARG A 176 2.56 -38.41 -11.53
CA ARG A 176 1.21 -38.26 -12.08
C ARG A 176 0.77 -36.81 -12.08
N ALA A 177 -0.07 -36.47 -13.05
CA ALA A 177 -0.78 -35.21 -13.11
C ALA A 177 -2.25 -35.47 -13.45
N ARG A 178 -3.12 -34.59 -13.00
CA ARG A 178 -4.51 -34.53 -13.43
C ARG A 178 -4.63 -33.44 -14.48
N ILE A 179 -4.91 -33.83 -15.72
CA ILE A 179 -5.03 -32.93 -16.86
C ILE A 179 -6.48 -32.93 -17.33
N ASN A 180 -7.12 -31.77 -17.33
CA ASN A 180 -8.52 -31.61 -17.72
C ASN A 180 -9.50 -32.58 -17.01
N GLY A 181 -9.20 -32.93 -15.75
CA GLY A 181 -10.00 -33.84 -14.93
C GLY A 181 -9.54 -35.32 -14.97
N GLU A 182 -8.74 -35.72 -15.96
CA GLU A 182 -8.25 -37.09 -16.07
C GLU A 182 -6.85 -37.25 -15.46
N VAL A 183 -6.65 -38.29 -14.65
CA VAL A 183 -5.34 -38.58 -14.04
C VAL A 183 -4.50 -39.42 -15.00
N CYS A 184 -3.35 -38.89 -15.41
CA CYS A 184 -2.40 -39.56 -16.29
C CYS A 184 -1.01 -39.68 -15.65
N GLU A 185 -0.19 -40.60 -16.16
CA GLU A 185 1.21 -40.72 -15.77
C GLU A 185 2.07 -39.73 -16.58
N LEU A 186 3.02 -39.07 -15.93
CA LEU A 186 3.86 -38.05 -16.58
C LEU A 186 4.93 -38.66 -17.50
N ASP A 187 5.13 -39.98 -17.44
CA ASP A 187 6.01 -40.72 -18.35
C ASP A 187 5.42 -40.85 -19.76
N ASP A 188 4.07 -40.81 -19.88
CA ASP A 188 3.34 -40.85 -21.16
C ASP A 188 2.16 -39.85 -21.13
N PRO A 189 2.45 -38.54 -21.15
CA PRO A 189 1.42 -37.53 -21.02
C PRO A 189 0.59 -37.39 -22.30
N PRO A 190 -0.72 -37.08 -22.20
CA PRO A 190 -1.56 -36.82 -23.36
C PRO A 190 -1.09 -35.57 -24.12
N SER A 191 -1.17 -35.61 -25.45
CA SER A 191 -0.89 -34.43 -26.29
C SER A 191 -1.97 -33.37 -26.12
N LEU A 192 -1.57 -32.15 -25.74
CA LEU A 192 -2.47 -31.01 -25.52
C LEU A 192 -2.49 -30.08 -26.74
N ASP A 193 -3.64 -29.45 -26.99
CA ASP A 193 -3.84 -28.57 -28.15
C ASP A 193 -3.44 -27.13 -27.80
N LEU A 194 -2.48 -26.58 -28.55
CA LEU A 194 -1.99 -25.21 -28.40
C LEU A 194 -3.10 -24.15 -28.33
N ARG A 195 -4.25 -24.36 -29.00
CA ARG A 195 -5.34 -23.38 -29.11
C ARG A 195 -6.41 -23.52 -28.03
N ARG A 196 -6.44 -24.65 -27.31
CA ARG A 196 -7.43 -24.91 -26.26
C ARG A 196 -6.85 -24.55 -24.90
N LYS A 197 -7.75 -24.21 -23.97
CA LYS A 197 -7.37 -23.95 -22.58
C LYS A 197 -7.30 -25.29 -21.83
N HIS A 198 -6.31 -25.42 -20.98
CA HIS A 198 -6.03 -26.63 -20.23
C HIS A 198 -5.90 -26.32 -18.74
N ASN A 199 -6.29 -27.31 -17.91
CA ASN A 199 -6.03 -27.34 -16.47
C ASN A 199 -5.06 -28.49 -16.18
N ILE A 200 -3.98 -28.20 -15.46
CA ILE A 200 -2.95 -29.18 -15.09
C ILE A 200 -2.68 -29.06 -13.59
N ASP A 201 -3.04 -30.11 -12.86
CA ASP A 201 -2.75 -30.25 -11.44
C ASP A 201 -1.72 -31.38 -11.24
N ALA A 202 -0.57 -31.11 -10.61
CA ALA A 202 0.35 -32.18 -10.25
C ALA A 202 -0.19 -32.96 -9.05
N VAL A 203 -0.14 -34.30 -9.11
CA VAL A 203 -0.58 -35.16 -8.01
C VAL A 203 0.56 -35.31 -7.02
N VAL A 204 0.43 -34.69 -5.84
CA VAL A 204 1.49 -34.65 -4.82
C VAL A 204 1.35 -35.81 -3.86
N ASP A 205 0.14 -36.11 -3.38
CA ASP A 205 -0.11 -37.27 -2.53
C ASP A 205 -1.49 -37.87 -2.79
N ARG A 206 -1.62 -39.17 -2.53
CA ARG A 206 -2.88 -39.92 -2.54
C ARG A 206 -2.96 -40.71 -1.26
N PHE A 207 -4.02 -40.48 -0.49
CA PHE A 207 -4.14 -41.04 0.84
C PHE A 207 -5.59 -41.35 1.21
N LYS A 208 -5.73 -42.15 2.26
CA LYS A 208 -7.00 -42.45 2.93
C LYS A 208 -6.88 -41.85 4.33
N ILE A 209 -7.87 -41.09 4.78
CA ILE A 209 -7.82 -40.40 6.07
C ILE A 209 -7.64 -41.40 7.21
N LYS A 210 -6.61 -41.15 8.03
CA LYS A 210 -6.30 -41.86 9.29
C LYS A 210 -5.76 -40.85 10.31
N PRO A 211 -5.94 -41.10 11.62
CA PRO A 211 -5.56 -40.15 12.68
C PRO A 211 -4.04 -39.92 12.82
N ASP A 212 -3.20 -40.84 12.34
CA ASP A 212 -1.74 -40.81 12.48
C ASP A 212 -1.00 -40.14 11.31
N MET A 213 -1.72 -39.48 10.39
CA MET A 213 -1.14 -38.96 9.13
C MET A 213 -0.72 -37.49 9.17
N LYS A 214 -0.81 -36.82 10.33
CA LYS A 214 -0.58 -35.37 10.46
C LYS A 214 0.77 -34.91 9.89
N GLN A 215 1.86 -35.61 10.23
CA GLN A 215 3.20 -35.22 9.77
C GLN A 215 3.35 -35.40 8.25
N ARG A 216 2.93 -36.54 7.71
CA ARG A 216 2.98 -36.81 6.26
C ARG A 216 2.16 -35.78 5.48
N LEU A 217 0.94 -35.47 5.93
CA LEU A 217 0.09 -34.48 5.26
C LEU A 217 0.72 -33.09 5.26
N ALA A 218 1.37 -32.69 6.35
CA ALA A 218 2.08 -31.41 6.40
C ALA A 218 3.19 -31.33 5.35
N GLU A 219 4.03 -32.37 5.24
CA GLU A 219 5.10 -32.46 4.23
C GLU A 219 4.54 -32.44 2.79
N SER A 220 3.41 -33.11 2.56
CA SER A 220 2.72 -33.10 1.27
C SER A 220 2.12 -31.72 0.94
N PHE A 221 1.50 -31.04 1.91
CA PHE A 221 0.99 -29.68 1.72
C PHE A 221 2.12 -28.69 1.43
N GLU A 222 3.24 -28.74 2.17
CA GLU A 222 4.41 -27.90 1.88
C GLU A 222 4.94 -28.12 0.46
N THR A 223 4.94 -29.38 -0.01
CA THR A 223 5.36 -29.72 -1.37
C THR A 223 4.37 -29.16 -2.40
N ALA A 224 3.06 -29.32 -2.18
CA ALA A 224 2.04 -28.82 -3.09
C ALA A 224 2.03 -27.29 -3.20
N LEU A 225 2.11 -26.59 -2.06
CA LEU A 225 2.19 -25.14 -2.01
C LEU A 225 3.45 -24.62 -2.73
N ARG A 226 4.59 -25.28 -2.56
CA ARG A 226 5.84 -24.91 -3.25
C ARG A 226 5.73 -25.08 -4.76
N LEU A 227 5.06 -26.14 -5.23
CA LEU A 227 4.89 -26.43 -6.66
C LEU A 227 3.92 -25.49 -7.36
N ALA A 228 2.85 -25.06 -6.68
CA ALA A 228 1.77 -24.25 -7.24
C ALA A 228 1.68 -22.85 -6.61
N ASP A 229 2.82 -22.26 -6.26
CA ASP A 229 2.97 -20.87 -5.83
C ASP A 229 2.01 -20.44 -4.69
N GLY A 230 1.85 -21.32 -3.70
CA GLY A 230 1.06 -21.08 -2.49
C GLY A 230 -0.40 -21.54 -2.56
N VAL A 231 -0.75 -22.41 -3.50
CA VAL A 231 -2.10 -22.96 -3.66
C VAL A 231 -2.06 -24.50 -3.65
N ALA A 232 -3.03 -25.13 -2.99
CA ALA A 232 -3.21 -26.58 -2.99
C ALA A 232 -4.70 -26.95 -3.09
N ARG A 233 -5.02 -28.07 -3.75
CA ARG A 233 -6.38 -28.61 -3.89
C ARG A 233 -6.47 -30.00 -3.29
N ILE A 234 -7.59 -30.31 -2.65
CA ILE A 234 -7.96 -31.67 -2.24
C ILE A 234 -9.16 -32.10 -3.08
N ALA A 235 -8.96 -33.17 -3.84
CA ALA A 235 -9.99 -33.81 -4.63
C ALA A 235 -10.41 -35.15 -4.01
N PHE A 236 -11.71 -35.43 -4.04
CA PHE A 236 -12.28 -36.70 -3.58
C PHE A 236 -12.10 -37.75 -4.67
N MET A 237 -11.51 -38.90 -4.32
CA MET A 237 -11.24 -39.96 -5.30
C MET A 237 -12.44 -40.85 -5.59
N ASP A 238 -13.34 -40.99 -4.62
CA ASP A 238 -14.50 -41.89 -4.71
C ASP A 238 -15.75 -41.17 -5.23
N ASP A 239 -15.75 -39.83 -5.28
CA ASP A 239 -16.84 -38.98 -5.78
C ASP A 239 -16.27 -37.79 -6.56
N GLN A 240 -16.42 -37.80 -7.89
CA GLN A 240 -15.91 -36.73 -8.76
C GLN A 240 -16.85 -35.51 -8.82
N ASP A 241 -18.10 -35.64 -8.37
CA ASP A 241 -19.08 -34.55 -8.37
C ASP A 241 -19.02 -33.74 -7.06
N GLN A 242 -18.31 -34.23 -6.05
CA GLN A 242 -18.10 -33.52 -4.79
C GLN A 242 -17.14 -32.33 -4.97
N GLU A 243 -17.54 -31.16 -4.46
CA GLU A 243 -16.71 -29.95 -4.53
C GLU A 243 -15.33 -30.14 -3.89
N GLU A 244 -14.30 -29.75 -4.63
CA GLU A 244 -12.91 -29.79 -4.17
C GLU A 244 -12.64 -28.73 -3.10
N LEU A 245 -11.79 -29.07 -2.14
CA LEU A 245 -11.35 -28.11 -1.13
C LEU A 245 -10.09 -27.39 -1.63
N LEU A 246 -10.16 -26.06 -1.76
CA LEU A 246 -8.99 -25.24 -2.08
C LEU A 246 -8.38 -24.67 -0.80
N PHE A 247 -7.05 -24.74 -0.73
CA PHE A 247 -6.24 -24.17 0.32
C PHE A 247 -5.23 -23.19 -0.28
N SER A 248 -4.91 -22.13 0.44
CA SER A 248 -3.83 -21.22 0.08
C SER A 248 -3.08 -20.73 1.31
N ASP A 249 -1.76 -20.66 1.22
CA ASP A 249 -0.91 -20.00 2.24
C ASP A 249 -0.78 -18.49 1.98
N ARG A 250 -1.44 -17.99 0.92
CA ARG A 250 -1.57 -16.58 0.55
C ARG A 250 -3.02 -16.14 0.66
N PHE A 251 -3.23 -14.82 0.61
CA PHE A 251 -4.57 -14.25 0.50
C PHE A 251 -5.13 -14.49 -0.92
N ALA A 252 -5.57 -15.72 -1.22
CA ALA A 252 -6.05 -16.11 -2.54
C ALA A 252 -7.55 -16.44 -2.57
N CYS A 253 -8.16 -16.15 -3.72
CA CYS A 253 -9.56 -16.41 -4.01
C CYS A 253 -9.72 -17.85 -4.43
N ASN A 254 -10.69 -18.54 -3.82
CA ASN A 254 -10.92 -19.95 -4.10
C ASN A 254 -11.63 -20.27 -5.42
N ILE A 255 -12.15 -19.26 -6.10
CA ILE A 255 -12.90 -19.43 -7.35
C ILE A 255 -12.05 -19.06 -8.57
N CYS A 256 -11.41 -17.89 -8.57
CA CYS A 256 -10.64 -17.40 -9.72
C CYS A 256 -9.12 -17.41 -9.55
N GLY A 257 -8.60 -17.78 -8.37
CA GLY A 257 -7.17 -17.77 -8.09
C GLY A 257 -6.55 -16.38 -7.94
N TYR A 258 -7.35 -15.31 -7.93
CA TYR A 258 -6.87 -13.96 -7.60
C TYR A 258 -6.19 -13.98 -6.23
N SER A 259 -4.94 -13.55 -6.15
CA SER A 259 -4.18 -13.55 -4.90
C SER A 259 -3.60 -12.18 -4.59
N LEU A 260 -3.47 -11.92 -3.29
CA LEU A 260 -2.81 -10.75 -2.73
C LEU A 260 -1.61 -11.21 -1.92
N ALA A 261 -0.57 -10.38 -1.94
CA ALA A 261 0.51 -10.47 -0.97
C ALA A 261 0.01 -10.11 0.45
N GLU A 262 0.85 -10.29 1.45
CA GLU A 262 0.54 -9.88 2.82
C GLU A 262 0.12 -8.41 2.88
N LEU A 263 -0.92 -8.11 3.66
CA LEU A 263 -1.43 -6.75 3.80
C LEU A 263 -0.44 -5.87 4.55
N GLU A 264 0.31 -5.07 3.81
CA GLU A 264 1.24 -4.09 4.35
C GLU A 264 0.69 -2.66 4.21
N PRO A 265 1.01 -1.73 5.14
CA PRO A 265 0.55 -0.33 5.05
C PRO A 265 0.91 0.37 3.73
N ARG A 266 2.02 -0.03 3.09
CA ARG A 266 2.45 0.53 1.80
C ARG A 266 1.49 0.21 0.63
N LEU A 267 0.75 -0.90 0.70
CA LEU A 267 -0.26 -1.27 -0.30
C LEU A 267 -1.45 -0.30 -0.29
N PHE A 268 -1.68 0.39 0.82
CA PHE A 268 -2.72 1.40 0.96
C PHE A 268 -2.20 2.82 0.69
N SER A 269 -0.97 2.97 0.19
CA SER A 269 -0.39 4.28 -0.12
C SER A 269 -0.44 4.56 -1.62
N PHE A 270 -1.26 5.52 -2.04
CA PHE A 270 -1.27 6.00 -3.43
C PHE A 270 0.03 6.73 -3.83
N ASN A 271 0.90 7.05 -2.87
CA ASN A 271 2.24 7.58 -3.10
C ASN A 271 3.31 6.50 -3.31
N ASN A 272 2.98 5.22 -3.07
CA ASN A 272 3.88 4.09 -3.31
C ASN A 272 3.42 3.35 -4.57
N PRO A 273 4.31 3.01 -5.51
CA PRO A 273 3.94 2.26 -6.73
C PRO A 273 3.17 0.96 -6.45
N SER A 274 3.40 0.33 -5.31
CA SER A 274 2.72 -0.92 -4.91
C SER A 274 1.24 -0.74 -4.54
N GLY A 275 0.85 0.47 -4.13
CA GLY A 275 -0.52 0.82 -3.73
C GLY A 275 -1.17 1.88 -4.63
N ALA A 276 -0.41 2.42 -5.58
CA ALA A 276 -0.88 3.40 -6.53
C ALA A 276 -1.70 2.72 -7.64
N CYS A 277 -2.79 3.37 -8.03
CA CYS A 277 -3.56 2.94 -9.18
C CYS A 277 -2.68 3.03 -10.44
N PRO A 278 -2.47 1.95 -11.22
CA PRO A 278 -1.57 1.93 -12.37
C PRO A 278 -2.02 2.86 -13.50
N ASP A 279 -3.33 3.08 -13.57
CA ASP A 279 -4.00 3.89 -14.59
C ASP A 279 -3.75 5.40 -14.45
N CYS A 280 -3.57 5.89 -13.23
CA CYS A 280 -3.37 7.31 -12.92
C CYS A 280 -2.12 7.58 -12.07
N ASP A 281 -1.30 6.56 -11.85
CA ASP A 281 -0.11 6.59 -10.99
C ASP A 281 -0.39 7.18 -9.59
N GLY A 282 -1.56 6.83 -9.04
CA GLY A 282 -2.00 7.30 -7.71
C GLY A 282 -2.43 8.77 -7.64
N LEU A 283 -2.54 9.48 -8.77
CA LEU A 283 -3.03 10.87 -8.81
C LEU A 283 -4.55 10.99 -8.56
N GLY A 284 -5.30 9.92 -8.84
CA GLY A 284 -6.76 9.92 -8.73
C GLY A 284 -7.49 10.75 -9.80
N VAL A 285 -6.76 11.37 -10.72
CA VAL A 285 -7.30 12.17 -11.82
C VAL A 285 -6.66 11.76 -13.14
N LYS A 286 -7.43 11.80 -14.23
CA LYS A 286 -6.93 11.68 -15.61
C LYS A 286 -7.27 12.96 -16.35
N GLN A 287 -6.33 13.47 -17.13
CA GLN A 287 -6.61 14.58 -18.03
C GLN A 287 -7.37 14.06 -19.24
N PHE A 288 -8.47 14.72 -19.59
CA PHE A 288 -9.24 14.43 -20.78
C PHE A 288 -9.75 15.75 -21.37
N PHE A 289 -10.09 15.72 -22.66
CA PHE A 289 -10.74 16.84 -23.31
C PHE A 289 -12.23 16.83 -22.98
N ASP A 290 -12.67 17.86 -22.27
CA ASP A 290 -14.08 18.08 -22.00
C ASP A 290 -14.74 18.72 -23.24
N PRO A 291 -15.67 18.00 -23.93
CA PRO A 291 -16.31 18.51 -25.13
C PRO A 291 -17.03 19.84 -24.92
N GLU A 292 -17.55 20.10 -23.72
CA GLU A 292 -18.23 21.35 -23.41
C GLU A 292 -17.26 22.54 -23.36
N ARG A 293 -15.99 22.30 -23.00
CA ARG A 293 -14.96 23.34 -22.99
C ARG A 293 -14.32 23.57 -24.35
N VAL A 294 -14.54 22.68 -25.31
CA VAL A 294 -14.12 22.85 -26.71
C VAL A 294 -15.02 23.87 -27.42
N ILE A 295 -16.31 23.87 -27.11
CA ILE A 295 -17.27 24.83 -27.64
C ILE A 295 -17.32 26.04 -26.70
N VAL A 296 -16.49 27.05 -26.99
CA VAL A 296 -16.40 28.27 -26.17
C VAL A 296 -17.70 29.08 -26.23
N ASN A 297 -18.36 29.05 -27.39
CA ASN A 297 -19.67 29.68 -27.58
C ASN A 297 -20.51 28.90 -28.60
N SER A 298 -21.58 28.28 -28.11
CA SER A 298 -22.50 27.46 -28.92
C SER A 298 -23.44 28.26 -29.83
N GLU A 299 -23.52 29.58 -29.64
CA GLU A 299 -24.36 30.48 -30.45
C GLU A 299 -23.64 30.98 -31.71
N LEU A 300 -22.31 30.85 -31.77
CA LEU A 300 -21.54 31.21 -32.96
C LEU A 300 -21.57 30.08 -33.99
N SER A 301 -21.45 30.43 -35.27
CA SER A 301 -21.20 29.43 -36.29
C SER A 301 -19.77 28.89 -36.16
N LEU A 302 -19.49 27.73 -36.78
CA LEU A 302 -18.14 27.17 -36.85
C LEU A 302 -17.13 28.18 -37.42
N ALA A 303 -17.48 28.89 -38.50
CA ALA A 303 -16.64 29.94 -39.09
C ALA A 303 -16.55 31.20 -38.20
N GLY A 304 -17.56 31.44 -37.35
CA GLY A 304 -17.60 32.53 -36.38
C GLY A 304 -16.77 32.29 -35.12
N GLY A 305 -16.10 31.14 -35.00
CA GLY A 305 -15.22 30.83 -33.87
C GLY A 305 -15.92 30.13 -32.70
N ALA A 306 -16.97 29.34 -32.96
CA ALA A 306 -17.59 28.47 -31.96
C ALA A 306 -16.58 27.53 -31.28
N ILE A 307 -15.55 27.12 -32.02
CA ILE A 307 -14.40 26.36 -31.53
C ILE A 307 -13.16 27.23 -31.73
N ARG A 308 -12.41 27.49 -30.64
CA ARG A 308 -11.04 28.01 -30.74
C ARG A 308 -10.09 26.84 -30.55
N GLY A 309 -9.25 26.58 -31.56
CA GLY A 309 -8.12 25.66 -31.44
C GLY A 309 -7.08 26.16 -30.46
#